data_AF-A0A1X7IBM3-F1
#
_entry.id   AF-A0A1X7IBM3-F1
#
_cell.length_a   1.000
_cell.length_b   1.000
_cell.length_c   1.000
_cell.angle_alpha   90.00
_cell.angle_beta   90.00
_cell.angle_gamma   90.00
#
_symmetry.space_group_name_H-M   'P 1'
#
loop_
_entity.id
_entity.type
_entity.pdbx_description
1 polymer ?
#
loop_
_entity_poly.entity_id
_entity_poly.type
_entity_poly.pdbx_seq_one_letter_code
_entity_poly.pdbx_strand_id
1 'polypeptide(L)'
;MKKMYNDLVDLLPDLISSFTNHTLFDVLEEDDLISFVPITDAAVGQEMVDQTNTVLAAFFEVDPAEEQCYEASAYNHKEDNPVLFWKDYLGCFYDFELVEEFLDDKAFAGTSFGTYRVVKIAFINEVNQRIKKRRLNGVRLEYKVKATPLDSNKHWNRTYDKDF
;
A
#
# COMPACT_ATOMS: atom_id res chain seq x y z
N MET A 1 23.12 -6.97 -0.62
CA MET A 1 22.02 -7.39 -1.52
C MET A 1 21.90 -6.37 -2.63
N LYS A 2 21.46 -6.79 -3.83
CA LYS A 2 21.19 -5.86 -4.94
C LYS A 2 19.91 -5.10 -4.57
N LYS A 3 19.96 -3.77 -4.51
CA LYS A 3 18.76 -2.94 -4.31
C LYS A 3 17.77 -3.29 -5.42
N MET A 4 16.58 -3.77 -5.06
CA MET A 4 15.51 -3.99 -6.03
C MET A 4 14.66 -2.73 -6.11
N TYR A 5 14.42 -2.25 -7.33
CA TYR A 5 13.51 -1.15 -7.59
C TYR A 5 12.15 -1.75 -7.93
N ASN A 6 11.11 -1.28 -7.26
CA ASN A 6 9.74 -1.75 -7.42
C ASN A 6 8.85 -0.56 -7.81
N ASP A 7 7.99 -0.78 -8.80
CA ASP A 7 6.88 0.13 -9.09
C ASP A 7 5.64 -0.33 -8.31
N LEU A 8 4.87 0.61 -7.76
CA LEU A 8 3.62 0.26 -7.09
C LEU A 8 2.66 -0.48 -8.02
N VAL A 9 2.62 -0.11 -9.30
CA VAL A 9 1.74 -0.75 -10.30
C VAL A 9 2.05 -2.25 -10.40
N ASP A 10 3.32 -2.62 -10.39
CA ASP A 10 3.75 -4.02 -10.47
C ASP A 10 3.40 -4.80 -9.19
N LEU A 11 3.37 -4.13 -8.03
CA LEU A 11 3.03 -4.74 -6.74
C LEU A 11 1.51 -4.83 -6.50
N LEU A 12 0.69 -4.13 -7.29
CA LEU A 12 -0.75 -4.00 -7.09
C LEU A 12 -1.48 -5.36 -6.98
N PRO A 13 -1.21 -6.37 -7.83
CA PRO A 13 -1.88 -7.67 -7.72
C PRO A 13 -1.64 -8.36 -6.36
N ASP A 14 -0.40 -8.33 -5.87
CA ASP A 14 -0.05 -8.91 -4.57
C ASP A 14 -0.66 -8.10 -3.42
N LEU A 15 -0.71 -6.77 -3.55
CA LEU A 15 -1.34 -5.89 -2.57
C LEU A 15 -2.84 -6.16 -2.45
N ILE A 16 -3.53 -6.30 -3.57
CA ILE A 16 -4.95 -6.64 -3.64
C ILE A 16 -5.20 -8.00 -3.01
N SER A 17 -4.36 -8.99 -3.32
CA SER A 17 -4.45 -10.32 -2.74
C SER A 17 -4.28 -10.29 -1.22
N SER A 18 -3.26 -9.61 -0.72
CA SER A 18 -3.03 -9.46 0.73
C SER A 18 -4.16 -8.70 1.42
N PHE A 19 -4.67 -7.65 0.79
CA PHE A 19 -5.77 -6.86 1.32
C PHE A 19 -7.05 -7.70 1.42
N THR A 20 -7.45 -8.35 0.33
CA THR A 20 -8.69 -9.14 0.24
C THR A 20 -8.67 -10.33 1.20
N ASN A 21 -7.52 -10.99 1.34
CA ASN A 21 -7.38 -12.14 2.22
C ASN A 21 -7.08 -11.77 3.68
N HIS A 22 -6.86 -10.49 3.96
CA HIS A 22 -6.35 -9.96 5.22
C HIS A 22 -5.04 -10.64 5.63
N THR A 23 -4.07 -10.82 4.73
CA THR A 23 -2.77 -11.46 5.02
C THR A 23 -1.63 -10.44 5.11
N LEU A 24 -0.47 -10.85 5.60
CA LEU A 24 0.72 -10.00 5.59
C LEU A 24 1.12 -9.73 4.13
N PHE A 25 1.52 -8.50 3.83
CA PHE A 25 2.23 -8.20 2.60
C PHE A 25 3.72 -8.31 2.88
N ASP A 26 4.37 -9.31 2.31
CA ASP A 26 5.66 -9.80 2.80
C ASP A 26 6.71 -9.95 1.68
N VAL A 27 6.41 -9.39 0.50
CA VAL A 27 7.18 -9.47 -0.74
C VAL A 27 8.45 -8.61 -0.73
N LEU A 28 8.44 -7.50 0.01
CA LEU A 28 9.54 -6.54 0.05
C LEU A 28 10.51 -6.83 1.21
N GLU A 29 11.78 -6.48 0.97
CA GLU A 29 12.88 -6.59 1.93
C GLU A 29 13.41 -5.19 2.33
N GLU A 30 14.22 -5.14 3.40
CA GLU A 30 14.93 -3.90 3.76
C GLU A 30 15.90 -3.47 2.64
N ASP A 31 16.10 -2.16 2.51
CA ASP A 31 16.84 -1.49 1.43
C ASP A 31 16.19 -1.50 0.02
N ASP A 32 15.08 -2.20 -0.17
CA ASP A 32 14.31 -2.11 -1.42
C ASP A 32 13.80 -0.68 -1.65
N LEU A 33 13.80 -0.28 -2.91
CA LEU A 33 13.26 0.99 -3.35
C LEU A 33 11.88 0.78 -3.96
N ILE A 34 10.94 1.67 -3.62
CA ILE A 34 9.59 1.65 -4.14
C ILE A 34 9.24 3.05 -4.64
N SER A 35 8.72 3.11 -5.86
CA SER A 35 8.21 4.35 -6.43
C SER A 35 6.73 4.51 -6.13
N PHE A 36 6.39 5.63 -5.50
CA PHE A 36 5.02 6.09 -5.33
C PHE A 36 4.88 7.40 -6.10
N VAL A 37 4.61 7.34 -7.40
CA VAL A 37 4.48 8.52 -8.26
C VAL A 37 3.12 8.50 -8.98
N PRO A 38 2.62 9.66 -9.44
CA PRO A 38 1.41 9.70 -10.26
C PRO A 38 1.57 8.86 -11.53
N ILE A 39 0.52 8.15 -11.91
CA ILE A 39 0.54 7.34 -13.15
C ILE A 39 0.26 8.26 -14.33
N THR A 40 1.22 8.37 -15.23
CA THR A 40 1.12 9.24 -16.42
C THR A 40 0.39 8.57 -17.59
N ASP A 41 0.37 7.24 -17.63
CA ASP A 41 -0.38 6.48 -18.64
C ASP A 41 -1.85 6.37 -18.22
N ALA A 42 -2.74 6.97 -19.02
CA ALA A 42 -4.16 7.04 -18.69
C ALA A 42 -4.84 5.66 -18.62
N ALA A 43 -4.40 4.68 -19.42
CA ALA A 43 -4.99 3.33 -19.39
C ALA A 43 -4.59 2.61 -18.10
N VAL A 44 -3.31 2.68 -17.71
CA VAL A 44 -2.81 2.10 -16.46
C VAL A 44 -3.42 2.81 -15.25
N GLY A 45 -3.54 4.14 -15.31
CA GLY A 45 -4.14 4.94 -14.24
C GLY A 45 -5.61 4.59 -14.02
N GLN A 46 -6.38 4.44 -15.11
CA GLN A 46 -7.77 4.02 -15.04
C GLN A 46 -7.90 2.60 -14.47
N GLU A 47 -7.08 1.67 -14.94
CA GLU A 47 -7.08 0.29 -14.44
C GLU A 47 -6.80 0.24 -12.93
N MET A 48 -5.85 1.04 -12.43
CA MET A 48 -5.57 1.12 -10.99
C MET A 48 -6.77 1.65 -10.19
N VAL A 49 -7.47 2.68 -10.70
CA VAL A 49 -8.69 3.21 -10.07
C VAL A 49 -9.76 2.12 -10.02
N ASP A 50 -10.02 1.44 -11.13
CA ASP A 50 -11.06 0.42 -11.24
C ASP A 50 -10.79 -0.77 -10.30
N GLN A 51 -9.55 -1.24 -10.26
CA GLN A 51 -9.14 -2.33 -9.36
C GLN A 51 -9.25 -1.90 -7.88
N THR A 52 -8.82 -0.68 -7.55
CA THR A 52 -8.92 -0.15 -6.18
C THR A 52 -10.37 0.00 -5.74
N ASN A 53 -11.23 0.55 -6.60
CA ASN A 53 -12.67 0.68 -6.36
C ASN A 53 -13.34 -0.69 -6.18
N THR A 54 -12.99 -1.68 -7.00
CA THR A 54 -13.55 -3.03 -6.88
C THR A 54 -13.25 -3.64 -5.51
N VAL A 55 -12.00 -3.52 -5.06
CA VAL A 55 -11.55 -4.06 -3.77
C VAL A 55 -12.20 -3.33 -2.61
N LEU A 56 -12.29 -2.01 -2.67
CA LEU A 56 -12.94 -1.21 -1.63
C LEU A 56 -14.45 -1.45 -1.58
N ALA A 57 -15.12 -1.55 -2.73
CA ALA A 57 -16.55 -1.85 -2.80
C ALA A 57 -16.86 -3.21 -2.16
N ALA A 58 -16.06 -4.23 -2.46
CA ALA A 58 -16.16 -5.54 -1.83
C ALA A 58 -15.91 -5.48 -0.32
N PHE A 59 -14.92 -4.69 0.11
CA PHE A 59 -14.59 -4.50 1.53
C PHE A 59 -15.71 -3.80 2.32
N PHE A 60 -16.37 -2.81 1.71
CA PHE A 60 -17.48 -2.08 2.32
C PHE A 60 -18.86 -2.71 2.09
N GLU A 61 -18.93 -3.80 1.33
CA GLU A 61 -20.17 -4.46 0.94
C GLU A 61 -21.15 -3.52 0.19
N VAL A 62 -20.61 -2.65 -0.67
CA VAL A 62 -21.39 -1.72 -1.52
C VAL A 62 -21.39 -2.14 -2.99
N ASP A 63 -22.43 -1.75 -3.73
CA ASP A 63 -22.50 -1.99 -5.18
C ASP A 63 -21.62 -0.96 -5.92
N PRO A 64 -20.57 -1.38 -6.65
CA PRO A 64 -19.70 -0.47 -7.39
C PRO A 64 -20.42 0.28 -8.53
N ALA A 65 -21.62 -0.14 -8.94
CA ALA A 65 -22.47 0.59 -9.88
C ALA A 65 -23.24 1.74 -9.22
N GLU A 66 -23.44 1.70 -7.90
CA GLU A 66 -24.17 2.71 -7.14
C GLU A 66 -23.23 3.67 -6.41
N GLU A 67 -22.09 3.18 -5.90
CA GLU A 67 -21.13 3.99 -5.13
C GLU A 67 -19.69 3.62 -5.47
N GLN A 68 -18.90 4.62 -5.88
CA GLN A 68 -17.47 4.48 -6.15
C GLN A 68 -16.66 5.22 -5.07
N CYS A 69 -15.62 4.59 -4.54
CA CYS A 69 -14.75 5.22 -3.55
C CYS A 69 -13.83 6.30 -4.15
N TYR A 70 -13.44 6.12 -5.41
CA TYR A 70 -12.68 7.06 -6.21
C TYR A 70 -13.41 7.37 -7.51
N GLU A 71 -13.40 8.63 -7.93
CA GLU A 71 -13.84 9.01 -9.26
C GLU A 71 -12.89 8.47 -10.34
N ALA A 72 -13.36 8.26 -11.57
CA ALA A 72 -12.55 7.74 -12.67
C ALA A 72 -11.25 8.55 -12.92
N SER A 73 -11.27 9.87 -12.67
CA SER A 73 -10.11 10.75 -12.86
C SER A 73 -9.14 10.82 -11.67
N ALA A 74 -9.39 10.06 -10.60
CA ALA A 74 -8.63 10.13 -9.34
C ALA A 74 -7.14 9.83 -9.50
N TYR A 75 -6.73 9.06 -10.53
CA TYR A 75 -5.31 8.82 -10.81
C TYR A 75 -4.52 10.08 -11.17
N ASN A 76 -5.19 11.16 -11.59
CA ASN A 76 -4.59 12.48 -11.84
C ASN A 76 -4.71 13.43 -10.64
N HIS A 77 -5.41 13.02 -9.59
CA HIS A 77 -5.66 13.87 -8.45
C HIS A 77 -4.45 13.86 -7.50
N LYS A 78 -4.17 14.99 -6.85
CA LYS A 78 -2.97 15.17 -6.02
C LYS A 78 -3.08 14.59 -4.60
N GLU A 79 -4.30 14.53 -4.07
CA GLU A 79 -4.58 14.16 -2.67
C GLU A 79 -5.44 12.89 -2.61
N ASP A 80 -6.54 12.90 -3.34
CA ASP A 80 -7.40 11.73 -3.56
C ASP A 80 -6.91 10.80 -4.69
N ASN A 81 -5.68 10.30 -4.57
CA ASN A 81 -5.08 9.39 -5.55
C ASN A 81 -5.00 7.95 -5.00
N PRO A 82 -5.42 6.91 -5.75
CA PRO A 82 -5.33 5.53 -5.28
C PRO A 82 -3.90 5.09 -4.93
N VAL A 83 -2.86 5.66 -5.55
CA VAL A 83 -1.45 5.41 -5.19
C VAL A 83 -1.20 5.71 -3.71
N LEU A 84 -1.79 6.78 -3.19
CA LEU A 84 -1.59 7.20 -1.81
C LEU A 84 -2.28 6.25 -0.81
N PHE A 85 -3.43 5.70 -1.18
CA PHE A 85 -4.07 4.65 -0.38
C PHE A 85 -3.18 3.41 -0.25
N TRP A 86 -2.65 2.91 -1.36
CA TRP A 86 -1.80 1.73 -1.35
C TRP A 86 -0.44 1.99 -0.67
N LYS A 87 0.10 3.20 -0.80
CA LYS A 87 1.27 3.64 -0.02
C LYS A 87 0.98 3.61 1.48
N ASP A 88 -0.14 4.17 1.92
CA ASP A 88 -0.51 4.18 3.33
C ASP A 88 -0.77 2.76 3.86
N TYR A 89 -1.37 1.90 3.02
CA TYR A 89 -1.57 0.48 3.31
C TYR A 89 -0.22 -0.22 3.50
N LEU A 90 0.71 -0.06 2.56
CA LEU A 90 2.08 -0.57 2.68
C LEU A 90 2.79 -0.03 3.93
N GLY A 91 2.53 1.23 4.31
CA GLY A 91 3.05 1.82 5.55
C GLY A 91 2.54 1.15 6.85
N CYS A 92 1.53 0.27 6.76
CA CYS A 92 1.18 -0.60 7.88
C CYS A 92 2.20 -1.72 8.10
N PHE A 93 2.92 -2.14 7.06
CA PHE A 93 3.88 -3.24 7.07
C PHE A 93 5.33 -2.77 7.08
N TYR A 94 5.62 -1.59 6.54
CA TYR A 94 6.98 -1.06 6.37
C TYR A 94 7.11 0.36 6.92
N ASP A 95 8.33 0.72 7.33
CA ASP A 95 8.74 2.11 7.49
C ASP A 95 9.53 2.53 6.26
N PHE A 96 9.25 3.75 5.80
CA PHE A 96 9.82 4.30 4.58
C PHE A 96 10.68 5.52 4.87
N GLU A 97 11.83 5.61 4.22
CA GLU A 97 12.66 6.81 4.12
C GLU A 97 12.54 7.38 2.71
N LEU A 98 12.22 8.67 2.60
CA LEU A 98 12.17 9.36 1.32
C LEU A 98 13.58 9.49 0.75
N VAL A 99 13.78 8.98 -0.47
CA VAL A 99 15.07 9.05 -1.17
C VAL A 99 15.06 10.18 -2.19
N GLU A 100 13.95 10.34 -2.90
CA GLU A 100 13.81 11.31 -3.98
C GLU A 100 12.37 11.82 -4.03
N GLU A 101 12.18 13.13 -3.96
CA GLU A 101 10.87 13.77 -4.13
C GLU A 101 10.44 13.75 -5.59
N PHE A 102 9.15 13.53 -5.84
CA PHE A 102 8.59 13.75 -7.18
C PHE A 102 8.41 15.26 -7.41
N LEU A 103 9.37 15.89 -8.11
CA LEU A 103 9.42 17.33 -8.34
C LEU A 103 9.09 17.76 -9.78
N ASP A 104 8.82 16.80 -10.66
CA ASP A 104 8.65 17.05 -12.10
C ASP A 104 7.40 17.87 -12.44
N ASP A 105 6.42 17.92 -11.53
CA ASP A 105 5.20 18.68 -11.72
C ASP A 105 4.78 19.46 -10.46
N LYS A 106 4.66 20.79 -10.61
CA LYS A 106 4.21 21.71 -9.56
C LYS A 106 2.80 21.40 -9.06
N ALA A 107 1.97 20.72 -9.84
CA ALA A 107 0.64 20.29 -9.43
C ALA A 107 0.67 19.31 -8.25
N PHE A 108 1.78 18.58 -8.09
CA PHE A 108 1.99 17.59 -7.03
C PHE A 108 2.96 18.07 -5.94
N ALA A 109 3.35 19.35 -5.95
CA ALA A 109 4.22 19.90 -4.92
C ALA A 109 3.60 19.79 -3.52
N GLY A 110 4.38 19.33 -2.54
CA GLY A 110 3.92 19.14 -1.16
C GLY A 110 3.10 17.87 -0.92
N THR A 111 2.93 17.03 -1.95
CA THR A 111 2.36 15.68 -1.80
C THR A 111 3.41 14.69 -1.31
N SER A 112 2.95 13.48 -0.99
CA SER A 112 3.85 12.40 -0.58
C SER A 112 4.32 11.51 -1.74
N PHE A 113 4.30 12.02 -2.97
CA PHE A 113 4.85 11.31 -4.11
C PHE A 113 6.38 11.37 -4.15
N GLY A 114 7.02 10.27 -4.56
CA GLY A 114 8.46 10.14 -4.63
C GLY A 114 8.92 8.69 -4.59
N THR A 115 10.24 8.51 -4.59
CA THR A 115 10.87 7.20 -4.38
C THR A 115 11.26 7.05 -2.93
N TYR A 116 10.91 5.91 -2.35
CA TYR A 116 11.12 5.60 -0.94
C TYR A 116 11.93 4.32 -0.77
N ARG A 117 12.75 4.28 0.28
CA ARG A 117 13.48 3.09 0.73
C ARG A 117 12.74 2.43 1.88
N VAL A 118 12.60 1.11 1.84
CA VAL A 118 12.20 0.32 3.01
C VAL A 118 13.34 0.32 4.02
N VAL A 119 13.14 0.96 5.18
CA VAL A 119 14.16 1.02 6.24
C VAL A 119 13.85 0.12 7.43
N LYS A 120 12.61 -0.35 7.54
CA LYS A 120 12.20 -1.30 8.57
C LYS A 120 10.97 -2.07 8.12
N ILE A 121 10.90 -3.32 8.57
CA ILE A 121 9.73 -4.17 8.43
C ILE A 121 9.05 -4.32 9.80
N ALA A 122 7.75 -4.10 9.87
CA ALA A 122 6.97 -4.18 11.10
C ALA A 122 6.61 -5.63 11.46
N PHE A 123 6.59 -5.93 12.77
CA PHE A 123 6.11 -7.23 13.27
C PHE A 123 4.58 -7.31 13.20
N ILE A 124 4.01 -8.52 13.09
CA ILE A 124 2.56 -8.71 12.95
C ILE A 124 1.71 -8.03 14.05
N ASN A 125 2.19 -8.01 15.30
CA ASN A 125 1.51 -7.32 16.40
C ASN A 125 1.48 -5.80 16.17
N GLU A 126 2.59 -5.24 15.67
CA GLU A 126 2.72 -3.84 15.31
C GLU A 126 1.86 -3.51 14.07
N VAL A 127 1.86 -4.36 13.04
CA VAL A 127 1.00 -4.24 11.85
C VAL A 127 -0.47 -4.13 12.26
N ASN A 128 -0.95 -5.04 13.12
CA ASN A 128 -2.32 -5.01 13.62
C ASN A 128 -2.64 -3.73 14.42
N GLN A 129 -1.67 -3.15 15.13
CA GLN A 129 -1.85 -1.85 15.78
C GLN A 129 -1.89 -0.71 14.75
N ARG A 130 -1.03 -0.74 13.73
CA ARG A 130 -0.96 0.26 12.66
C ARG A 130 -2.26 0.29 11.85
N ILE A 131 -2.77 -0.87 11.41
CA ILE A 131 -4.04 -1.00 10.67
C ILE A 131 -5.21 -0.44 11.49
N LYS A 132 -5.26 -0.70 12.80
CA LYS A 132 -6.32 -0.19 13.66
C LYS A 132 -6.27 1.33 13.89
N LYS A 133 -5.07 1.91 13.92
CA LYS A 133 -4.84 3.33 14.22
C LYS A 133 -4.91 4.21 12.97
N ARG A 134 -4.45 3.71 11.82
CA ARG A 134 -4.43 4.46 10.56
C ARG A 134 -5.83 4.54 9.97
N ARG A 135 -6.19 5.72 9.49
CA ARG A 135 -7.25 5.90 8.51
C ARG A 135 -6.57 5.99 7.15
N LEU A 136 -6.75 5.00 6.29
CA LEU A 136 -6.15 5.01 4.95
C LEU A 136 -7.03 5.89 4.06
N ASN A 137 -6.57 7.10 3.72
CA ASN A 137 -7.40 8.08 3.02
C ASN A 137 -8.82 8.26 3.65
N GLY A 138 -8.88 8.36 4.99
CA GLY A 138 -10.16 8.46 5.72
C GLY A 138 -10.90 7.14 5.99
N VAL A 139 -10.54 6.05 5.31
CA VAL A 139 -11.11 4.71 5.48
C VAL A 139 -10.58 4.03 6.74
N ARG A 140 -11.47 3.45 7.54
CA ARG A 140 -11.10 2.57 8.66
C ARG A 140 -11.23 1.12 8.24
N LEU A 141 -10.10 0.40 8.19
CA LEU A 141 -10.06 -0.98 7.70
C LEU A 141 -10.61 -2.03 8.68
N GLU A 142 -10.76 -1.71 9.96
CA GLU A 142 -11.37 -2.58 11.01
C GLU A 142 -11.08 -4.11 10.98
N TYR A 143 -9.98 -4.59 10.40
CA TYR A 143 -9.61 -6.01 10.35
C TYR A 143 -8.29 -6.33 11.06
N LYS A 144 -8.04 -7.63 11.27
CA LYS A 144 -6.76 -8.18 11.74
C LYS A 144 -6.12 -9.02 10.65
N VAL A 145 -4.80 -8.92 10.53
CA VAL A 145 -4.03 -9.73 9.60
C VAL A 145 -3.97 -11.19 10.08
N LYS A 146 -4.31 -12.12 9.19
CA LYS A 146 -4.24 -13.57 9.36
C LYS A 146 -2.82 -14.04 9.00
N ALA A 147 -2.26 -14.87 9.86
CA ALA A 147 -1.01 -15.56 9.56
C ALA A 147 -1.24 -16.64 8.50
N THR A 148 -0.24 -16.82 7.64
CA THR A 148 -0.17 -17.84 6.59
C THR A 148 0.96 -18.83 6.92
N PRO A 149 0.95 -20.06 6.35
CA PRO A 149 2.05 -21.01 6.52
C PRO A 149 3.42 -20.49 6.04
N LEU A 150 3.44 -19.50 5.16
CA LEU A 150 4.67 -18.87 4.67
C LEU A 150 5.29 -17.96 5.74
N ASP A 151 4.48 -17.35 6.61
CA ASP A 151 4.95 -16.49 7.71
C ASP A 151 5.76 -17.27 8.75
N SER A 152 5.43 -18.55 8.97
CA SER A 152 6.23 -19.44 9.81
C SER A 152 7.58 -19.80 9.19
N ASN A 153 7.76 -19.74 7.86
CA ASN A 153 9.08 -19.97 7.27
C ASN A 153 10.02 -18.77 7.45
N LYS A 154 9.46 -17.58 7.75
CA LYS A 154 10.21 -16.36 8.07
C LYS A 154 10.40 -16.20 9.59
N HIS A 155 10.47 -17.34 10.31
CA HIS A 155 10.35 -17.44 11.78
C HIS A 155 11.33 -16.58 12.61
N TRP A 156 12.38 -16.05 11.99
CA TRP A 156 13.40 -15.22 12.63
C TRP A 156 13.29 -13.72 12.34
N ASN A 157 12.54 -13.30 11.30
CA ASN A 157 12.46 -11.90 10.87
C ASN A 157 11.12 -11.21 11.14
N ARG A 158 10.02 -11.95 11.38
CA ARG A 158 8.65 -11.37 11.41
C ARG A 158 7.71 -11.89 12.49
N THR A 159 8.17 -12.82 13.33
CA THR A 159 7.31 -13.71 14.12
C THR A 159 7.56 -13.48 15.59
N TYR A 160 6.57 -12.84 16.23
CA TYR A 160 6.20 -12.92 17.64
C TYR A 160 7.30 -12.67 18.69
N ASP A 161 7.16 -11.52 19.38
CA ASP A 161 7.85 -11.13 20.61
C ASP A 161 9.38 -11.20 20.61
N LYS A 162 10.02 -10.02 20.58
CA LYS A 162 11.40 -9.87 21.09
C LYS A 162 11.48 -9.95 22.63
N ASP A 163 10.41 -10.32 23.32
CA ASP A 163 10.36 -10.44 24.78
C ASP A 163 9.85 -11.83 25.19
N PHE A 164 10.71 -12.85 25.05
CA PHE A 164 10.92 -13.94 26.01
C PHE A 164 12.33 -14.54 25.85
#